data_AF-A0A1I4BPK8-F1
#
_entry.id   AF-A0A1I4BPK8-F1
#
_cell.length_a   1.000
_cell.length_b   1.000
_cell.length_c   1.000
_cell.angle_alpha   90.00
_cell.angle_beta   90.00
_cell.angle_gamma   90.00
#
_symmetry.space_group_name_H-M   'P 1'
#
loop_
_entity.id
_entity.type
_entity.pdbx_description
1 polymer ?
#
loop_
_entity_poly.entity_id
_entity_poly.type
_entity_poly.pdbx_seq_one_letter_code
_entity_poly.pdbx_strand_id
1 'polypeptide(L)'
;MSPPSSEETGHDEADTVFCRDCGERISARAEICPECGVRQLPPPTSSVDSALDDLLKGGNPFVAAALSALFPGLGQIYNRELEKGIAFIVGGFLAVLSALAIIGFVLYPAIWIYSIYEAYKTAEGQAAEVDTAGYSTIEEGTPQDAEADETTGETDGTRF
;
A
#
# COMPACT_ATOMS: atom_id res chain seq x y z
N MET A 1 70.91 13.62 -57.54
CA MET A 1 69.49 13.71 -57.16
C MET A 1 69.30 12.88 -55.91
N SER A 2 69.07 13.53 -54.78
CA SER A 2 68.68 12.89 -53.52
C SER A 2 67.16 12.64 -53.57
N PRO A 3 66.64 11.49 -53.12
CA PRO A 3 65.23 11.36 -52.81
C PRO A 3 64.95 11.98 -51.42
N PRO A 4 63.71 12.44 -51.19
CA PRO A 4 63.35 13.25 -50.04
C PRO A 4 63.12 12.42 -48.78
N SER A 5 63.53 13.01 -47.66
CA SER A 5 63.03 12.78 -46.33
C SER A 5 61.54 13.16 -46.22
N SER A 6 60.72 12.20 -45.80
CA SER A 6 59.40 12.40 -45.19
C SER A 6 59.33 11.38 -44.05
N GLU A 7 59.72 11.71 -42.82
CA GLU A 7 58.95 12.46 -41.83
C GLU A 7 57.51 11.94 -41.65
N GLU A 8 57.28 11.42 -40.44
CA GLU A 8 56.01 11.15 -39.74
C GLU A 8 55.29 9.84 -40.16
N THR A 9 55.03 8.87 -39.28
CA THR A 9 54.34 9.01 -37.99
C THR A 9 54.76 7.95 -36.97
N GLY A 10 55.21 8.41 -35.80
CA GLY A 10 55.19 7.63 -34.58
C GLY A 10 53.80 7.65 -33.95
N HIS A 11 52.97 6.67 -34.28
CA HIS A 11 51.87 6.17 -33.44
C HIS A 11 51.39 4.85 -34.09
N ASP A 12 51.13 3.83 -33.27
CA ASP A 12 50.47 2.55 -33.65
C ASP A 12 51.36 1.32 -34.01
N GLU A 13 52.62 1.22 -33.58
CA GLU A 13 53.43 -0.01 -33.82
C GLU A 13 53.20 -1.18 -32.82
N ALA A 14 52.33 -1.10 -31.81
CA ALA A 14 52.28 -2.20 -30.82
C ALA A 14 50.95 -2.49 -30.13
N ASP A 15 49.81 -2.42 -30.83
CA ASP A 15 48.60 -3.07 -30.30
C ASP A 15 47.78 -3.73 -31.41
N THR A 16 48.30 -4.86 -31.88
CA THR A 16 47.61 -5.75 -32.81
C THR A 16 47.22 -7.04 -32.10
N VAL A 17 45.99 -7.50 -32.32
CA VAL A 17 45.46 -8.76 -31.79
C VAL A 17 45.11 -9.69 -32.95
N PHE A 18 44.89 -10.97 -32.67
CA PHE A 18 44.41 -11.92 -33.67
C PHE A 18 42.89 -12.01 -33.63
N CYS A 19 42.28 -12.07 -34.82
CA CYS A 19 40.87 -12.36 -34.97
C CYS A 19 40.54 -13.73 -34.37
N ARG A 20 39.52 -13.82 -33.51
CA ARG A 20 39.12 -15.07 -32.83
C ARG A 20 38.49 -16.11 -33.77
N ASP A 21 38.15 -15.71 -34.99
CA ASP A 21 37.45 -16.54 -35.96
C ASP A 21 38.36 -16.99 -37.12
N CYS A 22 39.00 -16.06 -37.83
CA CYS A 22 39.87 -16.38 -38.98
C CYS A 22 41.38 -16.35 -38.70
N GLY A 23 41.81 -15.83 -37.54
CA GLY A 23 43.22 -15.76 -37.16
C GLY A 23 44.04 -14.63 -37.78
N GLU A 24 43.45 -13.72 -38.56
CA GLU A 24 44.18 -12.57 -39.13
C GLU A 24 44.66 -11.60 -38.04
N ARG A 25 45.80 -10.93 -38.29
CA ARG A 25 46.29 -9.85 -37.43
C ARG A 25 45.50 -8.56 -37.71
N ILE A 26 44.75 -8.13 -36.71
CA ILE A 26 43.91 -6.92 -36.75
C ILE A 26 44.38 -5.91 -35.71
N SER A 27 43.97 -4.66 -35.85
CA SER A 27 44.20 -3.66 -34.81
C SER A 27 43.39 -4.02 -33.55
N ALA A 28 43.95 -3.75 -32.36
CA ALA A 28 43.25 -4.02 -31.09
C ALA A 28 41.91 -3.26 -30.95
N ARG A 29 41.78 -2.14 -31.66
CA ARG A 29 40.57 -1.31 -31.74
C ARG A 29 39.61 -1.67 -32.88
N ALA A 30 39.85 -2.77 -33.61
CA ALA A 30 38.97 -3.17 -34.71
C ALA A 30 37.62 -3.68 -34.18
N GLU A 31 36.54 -2.96 -34.49
CA GLU A 31 35.18 -3.43 -34.19
C GLU A 31 34.80 -4.65 -35.04
N ILE A 32 35.21 -4.66 -36.30
CA ILE A 32 34.92 -5.71 -37.28
C ILE A 32 36.26 -6.13 -37.91
N CYS A 33 36.48 -7.45 -38.03
CA CYS A 33 37.64 -7.97 -38.76
C CYS A 33 37.49 -7.65 -40.26
N PRO A 34 38.47 -6.98 -40.91
CA PRO A 34 38.39 -6.63 -42.33
C PRO A 34 38.47 -7.82 -43.28
N GLU A 35 39.02 -8.96 -42.83
CA GLU A 35 39.16 -10.16 -43.66
C GLU A 35 37.93 -11.06 -43.63
N CYS A 36 37.39 -11.38 -42.45
CA CYS A 36 36.25 -12.31 -42.32
C CYS A 36 34.91 -11.63 -41.99
N GLY A 37 34.90 -10.36 -41.61
CA GLY A 37 33.68 -9.62 -41.27
C GLY A 37 33.08 -9.93 -39.90
N VAL A 38 33.69 -10.81 -39.09
CA VAL A 38 33.21 -11.11 -37.73
C VAL A 38 33.56 -9.97 -36.77
N ARG A 39 32.58 -9.56 -35.96
CA ARG A 39 32.71 -8.48 -34.98
C ARG A 39 33.57 -8.94 -33.79
N GLN A 40 34.63 -8.19 -33.48
CA GLN A 40 35.62 -8.56 -32.46
C GLN A 40 35.46 -7.75 -31.17
N LEU A 41 35.00 -6.50 -31.29
CA LEU A 41 34.68 -5.66 -30.13
C LEU A 41 33.20 -5.85 -29.76
N PRO A 42 32.88 -6.23 -28.51
CA PRO A 42 31.49 -6.24 -28.06
C PRO A 42 30.90 -4.83 -28.24
N PRO A 43 29.62 -4.73 -28.62
CA PRO A 43 28.98 -3.43 -28.81
C PRO A 43 29.13 -2.60 -27.52
N PRO A 44 29.31 -1.27 -27.61
CA PRO A 44 29.36 -0.42 -26.43
C PRO A 44 27.99 -0.47 -25.76
N THR A 45 27.85 -1.35 -24.77
CA THR A 45 26.71 -1.29 -23.87
C THR A 45 26.87 0.00 -23.09
N SER A 46 25.82 0.81 -23.07
CA SER A 46 25.86 2.01 -22.26
C SER A 46 26.13 1.61 -20.80
N SER A 47 26.82 2.46 -20.05
CA SER A 47 27.11 2.23 -18.63
C SER A 47 25.85 1.98 -17.80
N VAL A 48 24.71 2.49 -18.27
CA VAL A 48 23.38 2.22 -17.71
C VAL A 48 22.82 0.85 -18.14
N ASP A 49 23.03 0.39 -19.37
CA ASP A 49 22.58 -0.95 -19.79
C ASP A 49 23.39 -2.07 -19.12
N SER A 50 24.69 -1.87 -18.93
CA SER A 50 25.56 -2.80 -18.20
C SER A 50 25.32 -2.76 -16.69
N ALA A 51 25.13 -1.57 -16.10
CA ALA A 51 24.70 -1.46 -14.71
C ALA A 51 23.31 -2.07 -14.49
N LEU A 52 22.39 -1.91 -15.44
CA LEU A 52 21.06 -2.51 -15.37
C LEU A 52 21.16 -4.04 -15.47
N ASP A 53 21.97 -4.59 -16.37
CA ASP A 53 22.15 -6.04 -16.52
C ASP A 53 22.87 -6.67 -15.31
N ASP A 54 23.78 -5.94 -14.65
CA ASP A 54 24.39 -6.34 -13.35
C ASP A 54 23.41 -6.23 -12.17
N LEU A 55 22.62 -5.15 -12.12
CA LEU A 55 21.57 -4.98 -11.10
C LEU A 55 20.49 -6.07 -11.21
N LEU A 56 20.19 -6.51 -12.44
CA LEU A 56 19.22 -7.59 -12.70
C LEU A 56 19.84 -8.99 -12.58
N LYS A 57 21.16 -9.17 -12.72
CA LYS A 57 21.83 -10.48 -12.58
C LYS A 57 22.20 -10.88 -11.15
N GLY A 58 22.27 -9.94 -10.21
CA GLY A 58 22.28 -10.22 -8.78
C GLY A 58 23.55 -9.78 -8.07
N GLY A 59 23.39 -9.13 -6.92
CA GLY A 59 24.56 -8.68 -6.17
C GLY A 59 24.37 -7.91 -4.87
N ASN A 60 23.17 -7.81 -4.27
CA ASN A 60 23.10 -7.33 -2.88
C ASN A 60 22.00 -8.02 -2.04
N PRO A 61 22.34 -9.05 -1.25
CA PRO A 61 21.39 -9.78 -0.40
C PRO A 61 20.67 -8.87 0.62
N PHE A 62 21.25 -7.72 0.96
CA PHE A 62 20.65 -6.76 1.88
C PHE A 62 19.52 -5.95 1.24
N VAL A 63 19.63 -5.62 -0.06
CA VAL A 63 18.57 -4.91 -0.81
C VAL A 63 17.41 -5.86 -1.08
N ALA A 64 17.72 -7.11 -1.41
CA ALA A 64 16.73 -8.18 -1.49
C ALA A 64 15.98 -8.35 -0.16
N ALA A 65 16.70 -8.44 0.97
CA ALA A 65 16.11 -8.56 2.29
C ALA A 65 15.26 -7.33 2.68
N ALA A 66 15.73 -6.11 2.39
CA ALA A 66 14.99 -4.89 2.68
C ALA A 66 13.70 -4.77 1.82
N LEU A 67 13.74 -5.17 0.55
CA LEU A 67 12.56 -5.26 -0.31
C LEU A 67 11.61 -6.40 0.12
N SER A 68 12.14 -7.48 0.69
CA SER A 68 11.35 -8.58 1.29
C SER A 68 10.65 -8.18 2.57
N ALA A 69 11.27 -7.29 3.36
CA ALA A 69 10.70 -6.79 4.60
C ALA A 69 9.49 -5.86 4.33
N LEU A 70 9.39 -5.27 3.13
CA LEU A 70 8.30 -4.38 2.77
C LEU A 70 7.02 -5.12 2.36
N PHE A 71 7.13 -6.35 1.82
CA PHE A 71 6.00 -7.23 1.49
C PHE A 71 6.41 -8.72 1.54
N PRO A 72 5.68 -9.58 2.27
CA PRO A 72 5.97 -11.02 2.33
C PRO A 72 5.93 -11.65 0.93
N GLY A 73 7.07 -12.22 0.49
CA GLY A 73 7.20 -12.93 -0.79
C GLY A 73 8.28 -12.40 -1.75
N LEU A 74 8.69 -11.12 -1.65
CA LEU A 74 9.69 -10.54 -2.55
C LEU A 74 11.11 -11.14 -2.42
N GLY A 75 11.46 -11.69 -1.25
CA GLY A 75 12.78 -12.31 -1.02
C GLY A 75 12.97 -13.66 -1.67
N GLN A 76 11.88 -14.42 -1.77
CA GLN A 76 11.90 -15.72 -2.41
C GLN A 76 12.03 -15.58 -3.94
N ILE A 77 11.51 -14.48 -4.51
CA ILE A 77 11.68 -14.12 -5.92
C ILE A 77 13.15 -13.75 -6.22
N TYR A 78 13.83 -13.05 -5.31
CA TYR A 78 15.25 -12.74 -5.46
C TYR A 78 16.14 -14.00 -5.43
N ASN A 79 15.75 -15.02 -4.66
CA ASN A 79 16.46 -16.30 -4.59
C ASN A 79 16.20 -17.23 -5.79
N ARG A 80 15.56 -16.72 -6.87
CA ARG A 80 15.12 -17.44 -8.08
C ARG A 80 14.19 -18.64 -7.84
N GLU A 81 13.68 -18.81 -6.62
CA GLU A 81 12.68 -19.82 -6.27
C GLU A 81 11.26 -19.27 -6.48
N LEU A 82 10.93 -18.97 -7.74
CA LEU A 82 9.66 -18.32 -8.13
C LEU A 82 8.42 -19.08 -7.61
N GLU A 83 8.48 -20.41 -7.60
CA GLU A 83 7.40 -21.27 -7.15
C GLU A 83 7.05 -21.03 -5.66
N LYS A 84 8.08 -20.92 -4.81
CA LYS A 84 7.88 -20.62 -3.38
C LYS A 84 7.51 -19.16 -3.17
N GLY A 85 8.06 -18.24 -3.97
CA GLY A 85 7.71 -16.82 -3.91
C GLY A 85 6.22 -16.56 -4.16
N ILE A 86 5.65 -17.16 -5.21
CA ILE A 86 4.21 -17.04 -5.50
C ILE A 86 3.37 -17.65 -4.36
N ALA A 87 3.77 -18.81 -3.82
CA ALA A 87 3.06 -19.44 -2.71
C ALA A 87 2.98 -18.54 -1.46
N PHE A 88 4.07 -17.84 -1.11
CA PHE A 88 4.06 -16.90 0.01
C PHE A 88 3.24 -15.63 -0.26
N ILE A 89 3.22 -15.12 -1.50
CA ILE A 89 2.38 -13.96 -1.87
C ILE A 89 0.91 -14.33 -1.76
N VAL A 90 0.50 -15.45 -2.38
CA VAL A 90 -0.89 -15.93 -2.35
C VAL A 90 -1.30 -16.29 -0.92
N GLY A 91 -0.46 -17.02 -0.19
CA GLY A 91 -0.70 -17.38 1.20
C GLY A 91 -0.83 -16.16 2.10
N GLY A 92 0.03 -15.16 1.92
CA GLY A 92 -0.02 -13.89 2.65
C GLY A 92 -1.32 -13.12 2.39
N PHE A 93 -1.72 -13.02 1.13
CA PHE A 93 -2.99 -12.35 0.77
C PHE A 93 -4.20 -13.06 1.37
N LEU A 94 -4.26 -14.39 1.27
CA LEU A 94 -5.33 -15.19 1.87
C LEU A 94 -5.33 -15.10 3.40
N ALA A 95 -4.16 -15.06 4.03
CA ALA A 95 -4.04 -14.91 5.49
C ALA A 95 -4.58 -13.56 5.96
N VAL A 96 -4.28 -12.46 5.26
CA VAL A 96 -4.82 -11.13 5.58
C VAL A 96 -6.34 -11.10 5.42
N LEU A 97 -6.87 -11.61 4.31
CA LEU A 97 -8.31 -11.68 4.09
C LEU A 97 -9.00 -12.54 5.17
N SER A 98 -8.41 -13.68 5.51
CA SER A 98 -8.93 -14.57 6.56
C SER A 98 -8.92 -13.89 7.93
N ALA A 99 -7.84 -13.18 8.28
CA ALA A 99 -7.75 -12.44 9.53
C ALA A 99 -8.82 -11.33 9.61
N LEU A 100 -9.00 -10.55 8.55
CA LEU A 100 -10.05 -9.53 8.48
C LEU A 100 -11.46 -10.13 8.61
N ALA A 101 -11.71 -11.27 7.97
CA ALA A 101 -12.98 -11.97 8.08
C ALA A 101 -13.24 -12.47 9.52
N ILE A 102 -12.24 -13.06 10.18
CA ILE A 102 -12.35 -13.51 11.57
C ILE A 102 -12.57 -12.33 12.52
N ILE A 103 -11.81 -11.25 12.36
CA ILE A 103 -11.95 -10.03 13.14
C ILE A 103 -13.36 -9.46 12.98
N GLY A 104 -13.84 -9.34 11.73
CA GLY A 104 -15.20 -8.88 11.45
C GLY A 104 -16.26 -9.81 12.05
N PHE A 105 -16.08 -11.12 11.94
CA PHE A 105 -17.00 -12.12 12.47
C PHE A 105 -17.14 -12.06 13.99
N VAL A 106 -16.10 -11.65 14.73
CA VAL A 106 -16.15 -11.51 16.18
C VAL A 106 -16.59 -10.10 16.61
N LEU A 107 -16.03 -9.05 15.98
CA LEU A 107 -16.35 -7.67 16.34
C LEU A 107 -17.78 -7.28 15.99
N TYR A 108 -18.30 -7.72 14.85
CA TYR A 108 -19.65 -7.39 14.42
C TYR A 108 -20.74 -7.81 15.42
N PRO A 109 -20.83 -9.09 15.86
CA PRO A 109 -21.81 -9.49 16.86
C PRO A 109 -21.55 -8.84 18.22
N ALA A 110 -20.28 -8.58 18.59
CA ALA A 110 -19.97 -7.89 19.84
C ALA A 110 -20.53 -6.45 19.85
N ILE A 111 -20.36 -5.70 18.76
CA ILE A 111 -20.92 -4.35 18.59
C ILE A 111 -22.44 -4.40 18.58
N TRP A 112 -23.04 -5.38 17.91
CA TRP A 112 -24.49 -5.55 17.88
C TRP A 112 -25.09 -5.84 19.26
N ILE A 113 -24.45 -6.70 20.06
CA ILE A 113 -24.88 -6.96 21.44
C ILE A 113 -24.70 -5.71 22.31
N TYR A 114 -23.57 -5.00 22.15
CA TYR A 114 -23.31 -3.77 22.88
C TYR A 114 -24.35 -2.69 22.57
N SER A 115 -24.75 -2.51 21.31
CA SER A 115 -25.76 -1.52 20.93
C SER A 115 -27.14 -1.83 21.51
N ILE A 116 -27.51 -3.11 21.59
CA ILE A 116 -28.73 -3.56 22.26
C ILE A 116 -28.66 -3.25 23.76
N TYR A 117 -27.54 -3.57 24.42
CA TYR A 117 -27.34 -3.27 25.84
C TYR A 117 -27.44 -1.76 26.13
N GLU A 118 -26.80 -0.93 25.32
CA GLU A 118 -26.86 0.53 25.43
C GLU A 118 -28.28 1.06 25.25
N ALA A 119 -29.04 0.53 24.27
CA ALA A 119 -30.43 0.90 24.06
C ALA A 119 -31.31 0.56 25.27
N TYR A 120 -31.16 -0.63 25.87
CA TYR A 120 -31.90 -1.02 27.08
C TYR A 120 -31.57 -0.12 28.28
N LYS A 121 -30.29 0.11 28.55
CA LYS A 121 -29.85 0.96 29.67
C LYS A 121 -30.30 2.41 29.49
N THR A 122 -30.27 2.91 28.26
CA THR A 122 -30.72 4.28 27.94
C THR A 122 -32.21 4.44 28.20
N ALA A 123 -33.03 3.44 27.83
CA ALA A 123 -34.47 3.48 28.08
C ALA A 123 -34.82 3.51 29.59
N GLU A 124 -34.10 2.76 30.42
CA GLU A 124 -34.27 2.80 31.89
C GLU A 124 -33.88 4.15 32.49
N GLY A 125 -32.80 4.76 32.00
CA GLY A 125 -32.36 6.08 32.44
C GLY A 125 -33.40 7.17 32.16
N GLN A 126 -34.03 7.13 30.98
CA GLN A 126 -35.10 8.08 30.63
C GLN A 126 -36.37 7.86 31.47
N ALA A 127 -36.73 6.62 31.79
CA ALA A 127 -37.87 6.34 32.65
C ALA A 127 -37.66 6.90 34.08
N ALA A 128 -36.46 6.73 34.65
CA ALA A 128 -36.13 7.26 35.97
C ALA A 128 -36.11 8.81 36.00
N GLU A 129 -35.69 9.45 34.91
CA GLU A 129 -35.69 10.91 34.79
C GLU A 129 -37.10 11.48 34.62
N VAL A 130 -37.97 10.81 33.85
CA VAL A 130 -39.39 11.18 33.71
C VAL A 130 -40.14 11.06 35.04
N ASP A 131 -39.89 10.01 35.82
CA ASP A 131 -40.49 9.86 37.15
C ASP A 131 -40.02 10.96 38.12
N THR A 132 -38.74 11.34 38.05
CA THR A 132 -38.17 12.41 38.90
C THR A 132 -38.70 13.79 38.49
N ALA A 133 -38.77 14.08 37.20
CA ALA A 133 -39.31 15.33 36.67
C ALA A 133 -40.83 15.44 36.89
N GLY A 134 -41.53 14.29 36.83
CA GLY A 134 -42.94 14.18 37.17
C GLY A 134 -43.20 14.46 38.65
N TYR A 135 -42.35 13.96 39.55
CA TYR A 135 -42.45 14.23 40.99
C TYR A 135 -42.14 15.71 41.34
N SER A 136 -41.07 16.30 40.79
CA SER A 136 -40.71 17.70 41.08
C SER A 136 -41.79 18.69 40.62
N THR A 137 -42.49 18.39 39.52
CA THR A 137 -43.60 19.23 39.02
C THR A 137 -44.81 19.21 39.96
N ILE A 138 -45.02 18.13 40.72
CA ILE A 138 -46.13 18.00 41.68
C ILE A 138 -45.82 18.77 42.98
N GLU A 139 -44.55 18.89 43.38
CA GLU A 139 -44.16 19.62 44.59
C GLU A 139 -44.09 21.15 44.42
N GLU A 140 -43.94 21.67 43.19
CA GLU A 140 -44.02 23.12 42.93
C GLU A 140 -45.48 23.62 42.79
N GLY A 141 -46.47 22.73 42.75
CA GLY A 141 -47.90 23.04 42.76
C GLY A 141 -48.42 23.43 44.14
N THR A 142 -48.09 24.63 44.62
CA THR A 142 -48.80 25.24 45.77
C THR A 142 -50.29 25.43 45.40
N PRO A 143 -51.25 25.02 46.25
CA PRO A 143 -52.68 25.23 45.97
C PRO A 143 -53.00 26.72 46.12
N GLN A 144 -53.38 27.37 45.02
CA GLN A 144 -53.83 28.76 45.04
C GLN A 144 -55.15 29.00 44.30
N ASP A 145 -56.09 28.04 44.33
CA ASP A 145 -57.43 28.28 43.78
C ASP A 145 -58.49 27.95 44.84
N ALA A 146 -58.38 28.60 46.00
CA ALA A 146 -59.50 28.83 46.89
C ALA A 146 -60.00 30.26 46.64
N GLU A 147 -60.82 30.45 45.61
CA GLU A 147 -61.66 31.65 45.50
C GLU A 147 -63.06 31.19 45.13
N ALA A 148 -63.94 31.27 46.11
CA ALA A 148 -65.37 31.09 45.97
C ALA A 148 -65.94 32.31 45.23
N ASP A 149 -66.76 32.08 44.20
CA ASP A 149 -67.67 33.10 43.68
C ASP A 149 -69.10 32.55 43.78
N GLU A 150 -69.68 32.77 44.95
CA GLU A 150 -71.13 32.90 45.11
C GLU A 150 -71.55 34.23 44.47
N THR A 151 -72.48 34.20 43.50
CA THR A 151 -73.56 35.20 43.42
C THR A 151 -74.66 34.78 42.44
N THR A 152 -75.75 34.25 43.02
CA THR A 152 -77.19 34.63 42.83
C THR A 152 -77.71 35.27 41.53
N GLY A 153 -78.88 34.76 41.08
CA GLY A 153 -79.95 35.51 40.38
C GLY A 153 -80.56 34.73 39.21
N GLU A 154 -81.58 33.88 39.41
CA GLU A 154 -83.03 34.21 39.36
C GLU A 154 -83.57 34.71 38.00
N THR A 155 -84.44 33.88 37.39
CA THR A 155 -85.69 34.11 36.61
C THR A 155 -85.78 33.13 35.42
N ASP A 156 -86.59 32.07 35.52
CA ASP A 156 -88.03 31.99 35.18
C ASP A 156 -88.33 32.02 33.67
N GLY A 157 -89.17 31.08 33.21
CA GLY A 157 -90.02 31.31 32.03
C GLY A 157 -89.89 30.42 30.79
N THR A 158 -90.51 29.23 30.85
CA THR A 158 -91.50 28.73 29.84
C THR A 158 -91.04 28.18 28.46
N ARG A 159 -91.73 27.07 28.07
CA ARG A 159 -91.90 26.38 26.74
C ARG A 159 -91.10 25.08 26.61
N PHE A 160 -91.66 23.89 26.40
CA PHE A 160 -93.01 23.39 26.10
C PHE A 160 -93.13 21.97 26.68
#